data_AF-A0A1Q5JSH0-F1
#
_entry.id   AF-A0A1Q5JSH0-F1
#
_cell.length_a   1.000
_cell.length_b   1.000
_cell.length_c   1.000
_cell.angle_alpha   90.00
_cell.angle_beta   90.00
_cell.angle_gamma   90.00
#
_symmetry.space_group_name_H-M   'P 1'
#
loop_
_entity.id
_entity.type
_entity.pdbx_description
1 polymer ?
#
loop_
_entity_poly.entity_id
_entity_poly.type
_entity_poly.pdbx_seq_one_letter_code
_entity_poly.pdbx_strand_id
1 'polypeptide(L)'
;MRLETHTSDMIFYAQGISVNHQRHILAHELSHVYCDHPGRLVVDSDTGEVVRASGRTGYSTGEEREAEIMASLVRRRIYQDRDAPPRHLETSPARWDALFAQPFPTAWGRGR
;
A
#
# COMPACT_ATOMS: atom_id res chain seq x y z
N MET A 1 -11.02 3.55 5.35
CA MET A 1 -12.00 2.80 6.15
C MET A 1 -12.45 1.63 5.31
N ARG A 2 -12.30 0.40 5.82
CA ARG A 2 -12.86 -0.80 5.21
C ARG A 2 -14.15 -1.21 5.92
N LEU A 3 -15.14 -1.63 5.15
CA LEU A 3 -16.33 -2.34 5.61
C LEU A 3 -16.34 -3.72 4.98
N GLU A 4 -16.45 -4.74 5.81
CA GLU A 4 -16.57 -6.13 5.38
C GLU A 4 -18.02 -6.59 5.53
N THR A 5 -18.57 -7.10 4.45
CA THR A 5 -19.88 -7.75 4.39
C THR A 5 -19.68 -9.25 4.15
N HIS A 6 -20.77 -10.03 4.18
CA HIS A 6 -20.71 -11.46 3.88
C HIS A 6 -20.20 -11.81 2.48
N THR A 7 -20.28 -10.87 1.54
CA THR A 7 -19.98 -11.14 0.12
C THR A 7 -18.86 -10.28 -0.43
N SER A 8 -18.46 -9.21 0.25
CA SER A 8 -17.51 -8.25 -0.30
C SER A 8 -16.86 -7.35 0.76
N ASP A 9 -15.63 -6.93 0.47
CA ASP A 9 -14.96 -5.82 1.15
C ASP A 9 -15.19 -4.51 0.39
N MET A 10 -15.73 -3.51 1.08
CA MET A 10 -15.89 -2.15 0.57
C MET A 10 -14.83 -1.25 1.18
N ILE A 11 -14.06 -0.56 0.34
CA ILE A 11 -12.96 0.32 0.76
C ILE A 11 -13.32 1.78 0.49
N PHE A 12 -13.25 2.60 1.53
CA PHE A 12 -13.58 4.02 1.52
C PHE A 12 -12.39 4.91 1.88
N TYR A 13 -12.31 6.07 1.24
CA TYR A 13 -11.38 7.15 1.57
C TYR A 13 -12.12 8.49 1.58
N ALA A 14 -11.62 9.45 2.34
CA ALA A 14 -12.22 10.78 2.42
C ALA A 14 -12.03 11.55 1.10
N GLN A 15 -13.06 12.26 0.66
CA GLN A 15 -12.91 13.24 -0.42
C GLN A 15 -12.19 14.50 0.10
N GLY A 16 -11.42 15.15 -0.76
CA GLY A 16 -10.72 16.40 -0.40
C GLY A 16 -9.30 16.24 0.20
N ILE A 17 -8.80 15.02 0.35
CA ILE A 17 -7.39 14.75 0.67
C ILE A 17 -6.57 14.46 -0.59
N SER A 18 -5.25 14.69 -0.54
CA SER A 18 -4.37 14.54 -1.70
C SER A 18 -4.42 13.13 -2.33
N VAL A 19 -4.20 13.03 -3.64
CA VAL A 19 -4.19 11.74 -4.36
C VAL A 19 -3.20 10.75 -3.74
N ASN A 20 -2.04 11.22 -3.28
CA ASN A 20 -1.05 10.36 -2.61
C ASN A 20 -1.58 9.79 -1.28
N HIS A 21 -2.32 10.60 -0.52
CA HIS A 21 -2.94 10.15 0.73
C HIS A 21 -4.09 9.18 0.45
N GLN A 22 -4.95 9.46 -0.53
CA GLN A 22 -6.01 8.53 -0.96
C GLN A 22 -5.43 7.17 -1.36
N ARG A 23 -4.38 7.16 -2.18
CA ARG A 23 -3.68 5.93 -2.57
C ARG A 23 -3.09 5.17 -1.40
N HIS A 24 -2.57 5.88 -0.41
CA HIS A 24 -2.06 5.26 0.81
C HIS A 24 -3.18 4.62 1.63
N ILE A 25 -4.32 5.30 1.80
CA ILE A 25 -5.50 4.70 2.44
C ILE A 25 -5.93 3.44 1.70
N LEU A 26 -6.07 3.50 0.37
CA LEU A 26 -6.46 2.33 -0.42
C LEU A 26 -5.48 1.15 -0.26
N ALA A 27 -4.17 1.41 -0.33
CA ALA A 27 -3.16 0.38 -0.17
C ALA A 27 -3.15 -0.21 1.26
N HIS A 28 -3.41 0.60 2.28
CA HIS A 28 -3.52 0.16 3.67
C HIS A 28 -4.71 -0.77 3.88
N GLU A 29 -5.89 -0.36 3.45
CA GLU A 29 -7.11 -1.17 3.60
C GLU A 29 -7.04 -2.46 2.78
N LEU A 30 -6.42 -2.43 1.59
CA LEU A 30 -6.15 -3.63 0.80
C LEU A 30 -5.19 -4.58 1.52
N SER A 31 -4.22 -4.04 2.25
CA SER A 31 -3.27 -4.86 3.01
C SER A 31 -3.95 -5.59 4.17
N HIS A 32 -4.98 -4.99 4.79
CA HIS A 32 -5.81 -5.72 5.77
C HIS A 32 -6.59 -6.88 5.15
N VAL A 33 -7.04 -6.75 3.90
CA VAL A 33 -7.68 -7.86 3.17
C VAL A 33 -6.65 -8.94 2.84
N TYR A 34 -5.48 -8.53 2.34
CA TYR A 34 -4.42 -9.45 1.93
C TYR A 34 -3.82 -10.26 3.09
N CYS A 35 -3.60 -9.61 4.24
CA CYS A 35 -3.05 -10.24 5.44
C CYS A 35 -4.14 -10.89 6.33
N ASP A 36 -5.40 -10.94 5.86
CA ASP A 36 -6.54 -11.51 6.60
C ASP A 36 -6.71 -10.91 8.02
N HIS A 37 -6.49 -9.60 8.14
CA HIS A 37 -6.63 -8.93 9.43
C HIS A 37 -8.11 -8.73 9.77
N PRO A 38 -8.57 -9.12 10.97
CA PRO A 38 -9.94 -8.93 11.37
C PRO A 38 -10.26 -7.44 11.49
N GLY A 39 -11.35 -6.98 10.86
CA GLY A 39 -11.89 -5.64 11.17
C GLY A 39 -12.49 -5.60 12.58
N ARG A 40 -12.44 -4.43 13.22
CA ARG A 40 -12.68 -4.29 14.66
C ARG A 40 -14.15 -4.06 15.05
N LEU A 41 -15.05 -3.89 14.09
CA LEU A 41 -16.43 -3.41 14.35
C LEU A 41 -17.49 -4.36 13.78
N VAL A 42 -18.17 -5.14 14.63
CA VAL A 42 -19.17 -6.15 14.26
C VAL A 42 -20.59 -5.65 14.40
N VAL A 43 -21.45 -5.94 13.42
CA VAL A 43 -22.91 -5.68 13.45
C VAL A 43 -23.60 -6.72 12.55
N ASP A 44 -24.71 -7.38 12.85
CA ASP A 44 -25.56 -7.60 14.02
C ASP A 44 -26.37 -8.87 13.66
N SER A 45 -26.69 -9.72 14.64
CA SER A 45 -27.24 -11.06 14.42
C SER A 45 -28.69 -11.13 13.96
N ASP A 46 -29.45 -10.03 14.08
CA ASP A 46 -30.89 -10.03 13.79
C ASP A 46 -31.23 -9.24 12.51
N THR A 47 -30.31 -8.40 12.03
CA THR A 47 -30.57 -7.42 10.95
C THR A 47 -29.68 -7.56 9.72
N GLY A 48 -28.50 -8.18 9.84
CA GLY A 48 -27.74 -8.63 8.67
C GLY A 48 -26.93 -7.57 7.91
N GLU A 49 -26.47 -6.49 8.53
CA GLU A 49 -25.55 -5.55 7.87
C GLU A 49 -24.39 -5.03 8.76
N VAL A 50 -23.22 -4.92 8.09
CA VAL A 50 -21.86 -4.54 8.52
C VAL A 50 -21.21 -5.45 9.57
N VAL A 51 -20.52 -6.51 9.13
CA VAL A 51 -19.96 -7.53 10.03
C VAL A 51 -18.56 -7.18 10.54
N ARG A 52 -17.74 -6.40 9.82
CA ARG A 52 -16.46 -5.86 10.34
C ARG A 52 -16.12 -4.49 9.75
N ALA A 53 -15.93 -3.45 10.57
CA ALA A 53 -15.38 -2.15 10.11
C ALA A 53 -14.00 -1.85 10.71
N SER A 54 -13.09 -1.30 9.92
CA SER A 54 -11.83 -0.74 10.41
C SER A 54 -11.78 0.76 10.12
N GLY A 55 -11.94 1.55 11.19
CA GLY A 55 -11.65 2.99 11.21
C GLY A 55 -10.29 3.23 11.87
N ARG A 56 -9.72 4.43 11.71
CA ARG A 56 -8.43 4.84 12.31
C ARG A 56 -8.52 5.00 13.85
N THR A 57 -8.97 3.97 14.57
CA THR A 57 -9.17 3.99 16.02
C THR A 57 -8.17 3.05 16.72
N GLY A 58 -6.98 3.61 16.99
CA GLY A 58 -6.01 3.09 17.97
C GLY A 58 -4.76 2.44 17.37
N TYR A 59 -3.62 3.08 17.59
CA TYR A 59 -2.29 2.66 17.13
C TYR A 59 -1.75 1.38 17.81
N SER A 60 -1.01 0.60 17.02
CA SER A 60 0.02 -0.40 17.37
C SER A 60 -0.40 -1.83 17.76
N THR A 61 -1.29 -2.45 17.00
CA THR A 61 -1.30 -3.92 16.90
C THR A 61 -0.24 -4.38 15.87
N GLY A 62 0.16 -5.64 15.95
CA GLY A 62 1.02 -6.24 14.90
C GLY A 62 0.37 -6.13 13.51
N GLU A 63 -0.96 -6.26 13.47
CA GLU A 63 -1.77 -6.18 12.26
C GLU A 63 -1.69 -4.80 11.60
N GLU A 64 -1.82 -3.71 12.36
CA GLU A 64 -1.68 -2.34 11.81
C GLU A 64 -0.26 -2.09 11.28
N ARG A 65 0.76 -2.62 11.96
CA ARG A 65 2.15 -2.50 11.51
C ARG A 65 2.41 -3.28 10.24
N GLU A 66 1.90 -4.51 10.16
CA GLU A 66 2.01 -5.35 8.97
C GLU A 66 1.28 -4.72 7.79
N ALA A 67 0.07 -4.21 8.00
CA ALA A 67 -0.70 -3.51 6.97
C ALA A 67 0.03 -2.25 6.46
N GLU A 68 0.60 -1.44 7.36
CA GLU A 68 1.35 -0.23 6.98
C GLU A 68 2.62 -0.54 6.16
N ILE A 69 3.36 -1.59 6.56
CA ILE A 69 4.54 -2.05 5.83
C ILE A 69 4.15 -2.57 4.44
N MET A 70 3.11 -3.40 4.36
CA MET A 70 2.61 -3.94 3.10
C MET A 70 2.12 -2.82 2.17
N ALA A 71 1.38 -1.85 2.69
CA ALA A 71 0.94 -0.68 1.93
C ALA A 71 2.13 0.11 1.36
N SER A 72 3.19 0.26 2.15
CA SER A 72 4.43 0.92 1.73
C SER A 72 5.13 0.16 0.61
N LEU A 73 5.20 -1.18 0.69
CA LEU A 73 5.79 -2.03 -0.36
C LEU A 73 4.99 -1.98 -1.66
N VAL A 74 3.66 -2.10 -1.57
CA VAL A 74 2.75 -2.03 -2.73
C VAL A 74 2.92 -0.68 -3.45
N ARG A 75 2.91 0.43 -2.70
CA ARG A 75 3.11 1.75 -3.28
C ARG A 75 4.47 1.88 -3.92
N ARG A 76 5.54 1.48 -3.22
CA ARG A 76 6.90 1.50 -3.78
C ARG A 76 6.94 0.74 -5.11
N ARG A 77 6.32 -0.43 -5.18
CA ARG A 77 6.26 -1.22 -6.41
C ARG A 77 5.49 -0.49 -7.53
N ILE A 78 4.33 0.07 -7.24
CA ILE A 78 3.52 0.81 -8.23
C ILE A 78 4.26 2.04 -8.76
N TYR A 79 4.91 2.81 -7.88
CA TYR A 79 5.66 4.00 -8.31
C TYR A 79 6.94 3.62 -9.06
N GLN A 80 7.65 2.57 -8.62
CA GLN A 80 8.77 2.03 -9.39
C GLN A 80 8.34 1.53 -10.77
N ASP A 81 7.19 0.89 -10.89
CA ASP A 81 6.68 0.41 -12.19
C ASP A 81 6.22 1.55 -13.10
N ARG A 82 5.84 2.70 -12.53
CA ARG A 82 5.48 3.91 -13.27
C ARG A 82 6.68 4.71 -13.74
N ASP A 83 7.72 4.76 -12.92
CA ASP A 83 8.93 5.53 -13.19
C ASP A 83 10.02 4.69 -13.85
N ALA A 84 9.87 3.35 -13.89
CA ALA A 84 10.80 2.48 -14.58
C ALA A 84 10.64 2.63 -16.10
N PRO A 85 11.75 2.74 -16.85
CA PRO A 85 11.69 2.60 -18.31
C PRO A 85 11.05 1.25 -18.66
N PRO A 86 10.29 1.16 -19.78
CA PRO A 86 9.55 -0.03 -20.14
C PRO A 86 10.43 -1.27 -20.06
N ARG A 87 9.98 -2.28 -19.30
CA ARG A 87 10.68 -3.56 -19.07
C ARG A 87 10.65 -4.49 -20.30
N HIS A 88 10.69 -3.93 -21.50
CA HIS A 88 11.02 -4.71 -22.70
C HIS A 88 12.53 -4.60 -22.94
N LEU A 89 13.29 -5.25 -22.08
CA LEU A 89 14.68 -5.60 -22.35
C LEU A 89 14.73 -7.12 -22.34
N GLU A 90 14.57 -7.68 -23.54
CA GLU A 90 14.77 -9.11 -23.78
C GLU A 90 16.15 -9.50 -23.24
N THR A 91 16.13 -10.48 -22.34
CA THR A 91 17.17 -11.46 -22.06
C THR A 91 18.62 -10.99 -22.20
N SER A 92 19.18 -10.36 -21.17
CA SER A 92 20.64 -10.21 -21.05
C SER A 92 21.10 -10.32 -19.59
N PRO A 93 22.25 -10.99 -19.31
CA PRO A 93 22.87 -11.08 -17.98
C PRO A 93 23.12 -9.73 -17.30
N ALA A 94 23.15 -8.63 -18.07
CA ALA A 94 23.34 -7.26 -17.59
C ALA A 94 22.24 -6.76 -16.63
N ARG A 95 21.13 -7.50 -16.47
CA ARG A 95 20.02 -7.15 -15.56
C ARG A 95 20.40 -7.22 -14.08
N TRP A 96 21.29 -8.13 -13.69
CA TRP A 96 21.71 -8.27 -12.29
C TRP A 96 22.69 -7.18 -11.87
N ASP A 97 23.65 -6.83 -12.74
CA ASP A 97 24.62 -5.77 -12.47
C ASP A 97 23.95 -4.40 -12.31
N ALA A 98 22.87 -4.14 -13.05
CA ALA A 98 22.10 -2.90 -12.94
C ALA A 98 21.31 -2.74 -11.62
N LEU A 99 20.99 -3.85 -10.93
CA LEU A 99 20.29 -3.81 -9.65
C LEU A 99 21.21 -3.48 -8.46
N PHE A 100 22.51 -3.74 -8.61
CA PHE A 100 23.53 -3.51 -7.57
C PHE A 100 24.48 -2.35 -7.87
N ALA A 101 24.38 -1.74 -9.05
CA ALA A 101 25.06 -0.48 -9.35
C ALA A 101 24.49 0.63 -8.45
N GLN A 102 25.22 0.94 -7.38
CA GLN A 102 24.92 2.04 -6.46
C GLN A 102 24.79 3.35 -7.26
N PRO A 103 23.84 4.25 -6.94
CA PRO A 103 23.84 5.57 -7.55
C PRO A 103 25.11 6.30 -7.08
N PHE A 104 26.02 6.61 -8.02
CA PHE A 104 27.19 7.43 -7.70
C PHE A 104 26.75 8.75 -7.06
N PRO A 105 27.44 9.24 -6.01
CA PRO A 105 27.15 10.53 -5.44
C PRO A 105 27.45 11.59 -6.49
N THR A 106 26.46 12.44 -6.81
CA THR A 106 26.68 13.62 -7.65
C THR A 106 27.79 14.45 -7.02
N ALA A 107 28.95 14.44 -7.65
CA ALA A 107 30.06 15.33 -7.36
C ALA A 107 29.56 16.77 -7.51
N TRP A 108 29.39 17.46 -6.40
CA TRP A 108 29.25 18.92 -6.40
C TRP A 108 30.63 19.54 -6.20
N GLY A 109 31.15 20.10 -7.28
CA GLY A 109 32.38 20.88 -7.38
C GLY A 109 32.63 21.11 -8.87
N ARG A 110 32.85 22.31 -9.40
CA ARG A 110 33.50 23.53 -8.89
C ARG A 110 33.09 24.67 -9.86
N GLY A 111 32.97 25.94 -9.43
CA GLY A 111 33.92 27.03 -9.75
C GLY A 111 33.90 27.46 -11.24
N ARG A 112 33.85 28.73 -11.64
CA ARG A 112 34.18 30.03 -11.04
C ARG A 112 33.37 31.11 -11.77
#